data_AF-A0A1M4EB93-F1
#
_entry.id   AF-A0A1M4EB93-F1
#
_cell.length_a   1.000
_cell.length_b   1.000
_cell.length_c   1.000
_cell.angle_alpha   90.00
_cell.angle_beta   90.00
_cell.angle_gamma   90.00
#
_symmetry.space_group_name_H-M   'P 1'
#
loop_
_entity.id
_entity.type
_entity.pdbx_description
1 polymer ?
#
loop_
_entity_poly.entity_id
_entity_poly.type
_entity_poly.pdbx_seq_one_letter_code
_entity_poly.pdbx_strand_id
1 'polypeptide(L)' 'MLIHHARRWARFRGDDLVLLEDQDRSLWDLDHIAQGRAVLDQAIALGGRGTYVVQAAIASLQARERIDWP' A
#
# COMPACT_ATOMS: atom_id res chain seq x y z
N MET A 1 -9.28 2.66 -2.15
CA MET A 1 -8.43 2.77 -0.93
C MET A 1 -7.10 3.40 -1.30
N LEU A 2 -6.64 4.41 -0.57
CA LEU A 2 -5.48 5.26 -0.92
C LEU A 2 -4.19 4.47 -1.17
N ILE A 3 -3.80 3.58 -0.25
CA ILE A 3 -2.53 2.82 -0.37
C ILE A 3 -2.51 1.90 -1.61
N HIS A 4 -3.65 1.34 -2.02
CA HIS A 4 -3.73 0.59 -3.28
C HIS A 4 -3.63 1.49 -4.51
N HIS A 5 -4.19 2.69 -4.43
CA HIS A 5 -4.17 3.65 -5.52
C HIS A 5 -2.77 4.27 -5.71
N ALA A 6 -2.01 4.41 -4.63
CA ALA A 6 -0.66 4.97 -4.65
C ALA A 6 0.29 4.27 -5.63
N ARG A 7 0.07 2.98 -5.90
CA ARG A 7 0.91 2.17 -6.79
C ARG A 7 0.38 2.07 -8.22
N ARG A 8 -0.70 2.78 -8.57
CA ARG A 8 -1.44 2.55 -9.83
C ARG A 8 -0.55 2.56 -11.07
N TRP A 9 0.45 3.45 -11.10
CA TRP A 9 1.37 3.62 -12.21
C TRP A 9 2.44 2.53 -12.29
N ALA A 10 2.68 1.80 -11.21
CA ALA A 10 3.65 0.72 -11.16
C ALA A 10 3.03 -0.67 -11.40
N ARG A 11 1.71 -0.77 -11.60
CA ARG A 11 1.00 -2.07 -11.75
C ARG A 11 1.12 -2.67 -13.14
N PHE A 12 1.44 -1.86 -14.14
CA PHE A 12 1.50 -2.29 -15.53
C PHE A 12 2.75 -1.74 -16.22
N ARG A 13 3.31 -2.51 -17.13
CA ARG A 13 4.33 -2.09 -18.09
C ARG A 13 3.80 -2.42 -19.48
N GLY A 14 3.21 -1.44 -20.16
CA GLY A 14 2.39 -1.72 -21.34
C GLY A 14 1.16 -2.53 -20.95
N ASP A 15 0.93 -3.64 -21.64
CA ASP A 15 -0.19 -4.56 -21.38
C ASP A 15 0.14 -5.62 -20.30
N ASP A 16 1.40 -5.68 -19.86
CA ASP A 16 1.85 -6.69 -18.89
C ASP A 16 1.62 -6.24 -17.44
N LEU A 17 1.05 -7.14 -16.63
CA LEU A 17 0.90 -6.95 -15.19
C LEU A 17 2.26 -7.12 -14.49
N VAL A 18 2.62 -6.16 -13.65
CA VAL A 18 3.86 -6.19 -12.86
C VAL A 18 3.56 -6.69 -11.43
N LEU A 19 4.22 -7.79 -11.04
CA LEU A 19 4.14 -8.34 -9.69
C LEU A 19 4.58 -7.31 -8.65
N LEU A 20 3.99 -7.37 -7.45
CA LEU A 20 4.25 -6.38 -6.39
C LEU A 20 5.74 -6.18 -6.08
N GLU A 21 6.51 -7.25 -6.08
CA GLU A 21 7.95 -7.23 -5.78
C GLU A 21 8.79 -6.57 -6.89
N ASP A 22 8.29 -6.61 -8.13
CA ASP A 22 8.96 -6.06 -9.31
C ASP A 22 8.50 -4.63 -9.65
N GLN A 23 7.53 -4.08 -8.90
CA GLN A 23 7.03 -2.73 -9.13
C GLN A 23 8.11 -1.70 -8.86
N ASP A 24 8.31 -0.78 -9.81
CA ASP A 24 9.18 0.37 -9.60
C ASP A 24 8.59 1.28 -8.50
N ARG A 25 9.23 1.29 -7.33
CA ARG A 25 8.80 2.06 -6.16
C ARG A 25 8.98 3.57 -6.33
N SER A 26 9.78 4.02 -7.29
CA SER A 26 9.87 5.45 -7.61
C SER A 26 8.58 6.00 -8.23
N LEU A 27 7.74 5.12 -8.78
CA LEU A 27 6.42 5.46 -9.33
C LEU A 27 5.30 5.43 -8.27
N TRP A 28 5.62 5.12 -7.02
CA TRP A 28 4.64 5.08 -5.94
C TRP A 28 4.39 6.49 -5.39
N ASP A 29 3.12 6.80 -5.19
CA ASP A 29 2.70 8.06 -4.57
C ASP A 29 2.84 7.96 -3.05
N LEU A 30 3.96 8.48 -2.54
CA LEU A 30 4.30 8.44 -1.12
C LEU A 30 3.32 9.24 -0.26
N ASP A 31 2.74 10.31 -0.80
CA ASP A 31 1.76 11.14 -0.09
C ASP A 31 0.45 10.38 0.14
N HIS A 32 -0.04 9.66 -0.89
CA HIS A 32 -1.19 8.78 -0.73
C HIS A 32 -0.93 7.61 0.24
N ILE A 33 0.31 7.09 0.30
CA ILE A 33 0.69 6.07 1.28
C ILE A 33 0.66 6.66 2.70
N ALA A 34 1.27 7.83 2.89
CA ALA A 34 1.30 8.51 4.19
C ALA A 34 -0.11 8.86 4.69
N GLN A 35 -0.94 9.43 3.81
CA GLN A 35 -2.33 9.75 4.12
C GLN A 35 -3.15 8.50 4.46
N GLY A 36 -2.99 7.43 3.67
CA GLY A 36 -3.68 6.17 3.93
C GLY A 36 -3.27 5.52 5.25
N ARG A 37 -2.00 5.65 5.64
CA ARG A 37 -1.50 5.22 6.96
C ARG A 37 -2.11 6.02 8.09
N ALA A 38 -2.17 7.35 7.97
CA ALA A 38 -2.80 8.19 8.99
C ALA A 38 -4.28 7.81 9.22
N VAL A 39 -5.04 7.57 8.15
CA VAL A 39 -6.44 7.12 8.24
C VAL A 39 -6.55 5.73 8.87
N LEU A 40 -5.64 4.80 8.51
CA LEU A 40 -5.59 3.47 9.11
C LEU A 40 -5.30 3.54 10.62
N ASP A 41 -4.32 4.35 11.03
CA ASP A 41 -3.94 4.50 12.44
C ASP A 41 -5.11 5.05 13.25
N GLN A 42 -5.83 6.04 12.72
CA GLN A 42 -7.05 6.55 13.33
C GLN A 42 -8.13 5.47 13.46
N ALA A 43 -8.35 4.67 12.40
CA ALA A 43 -9.34 3.59 12.43
C ALA A 43 -9.01 2.52 13.48
N ILE A 44 -7.73 2.18 13.64
CA ILE A 44 -7.25 1.24 14.66
C ILE A 44 -7.43 1.84 16.07
N ALA A 45 -7.08 3.12 16.26
CA ALA A 45 -7.26 3.80 17.54
C ALA A 45 -8.72 3.85 18.01
N LEU A 46 -9.66 3.92 17.06
CA LEU A 46 -11.10 3.82 17.31
C LEU A 46 -11.60 2.37 17.54
N GLY A 47 -10.71 1.40 17.61
CA GLY A 47 -11.04 -0.01 17.82
C GLY A 47 -11.56 -0.73 16.56
N GLY A 48 -11.30 -0.19 15.37
CA GLY A 48 -11.72 -0.76 14.10
C GLY A 48 -11.07 -2.12 13.81
N ARG A 49 -11.89 -3.11 13.45
CA ARG A 49 -11.45 -4.48 13.12
C ARG A 49 -12.16 -5.07 11.89
N GLY A 50 -12.92 -4.23 11.18
CA GLY A 50 -13.69 -4.66 10.02
C GLY A 50 -12.81 -4.96 8.80
N THR A 51 -13.41 -5.58 7.79
CA THR A 51 -12.74 -6.03 6.55
C THR A 51 -11.87 -4.95 5.91
N TYR A 52 -12.35 -3.70 5.85
CA TYR A 52 -11.59 -2.61 5.25
C TYR A 52 -10.39 -2.16 6.09
N VAL A 53 -10.45 -2.28 7.42
CA VAL A 53 -9.29 -2.00 8.29
C VAL A 53 -8.21 -3.05 8.07
N VAL A 54 -8.60 -4.33 7.96
CA VAL A 54 -7.66 -5.43 7.66
C VAL A 54 -7.03 -5.26 6.29
N GLN A 55 -7.83 -4.92 5.26
CA GLN A 55 -7.31 -4.66 3.91
C GLN A 55 -6.32 -3.48 3.89
N ALA A 56 -6.66 -2.39 4.57
CA ALA A 56 -5.77 -1.24 4.69
C ALA A 56 -4.47 -1.57 5.44
N ALA A 57 -4.54 -2.39 6.49
CA ALA A 57 -3.36 -2.88 7.20
C ALA A 57 -2.45 -3.72 6.31
N ILE A 58 -3.01 -4.69 5.57
CA ILE A 58 -2.25 -5.52 4.62
C ILE A 58 -1.58 -4.65 3.56
N ALA A 59 -2.32 -3.72 2.97
CA ALA A 59 -1.76 -2.83 1.95
C ALA A 59 -0.68 -1.89 2.52
N SER A 60 -0.85 -1.40 3.75
CA SER A 60 0.16 -0.58 4.44
C SER A 60 1.47 -1.33 4.64
N LEU A 61 1.38 -2.62 5.00
CA LEU A 61 2.52 -3.53 5.14
C LEU A 61 3.20 -3.82 3.80
N GLN A 62 2.42 -4.08 2.75
CA GLN A 62 2.93 -4.23 1.39
C GLN A 62 3.68 -3.00 0.87
N ALA A 63 3.34 -1.81 1.40
CA ALA A 63 3.98 -0.55 1.07
C ALA A 63 5.19 -0.19 1.98
N ARG A 64 5.62 -1.10 2.86
CA ARG A 64 6.85 -0.90 3.65
C ARG A 64 8.09 -1.17 2.81
N GLU A 65 9.23 -0.75 3.34
CA GLU A 65 10.53 -1.11 2.80
C GLU A 65 10.65 -2.63 2.65
N ARG A 66 11.39 -3.07 1.63
CA ARG A 66 11.53 -4.51 1.37
C ARG A 66 12.32 -5.07 2.53
N ILE A 67 11.75 -6.06 3.19
CA ILE A 67 12.43 -6.82 4.21
C ILE A 67 13.34 -7.82 3.47
N ASP A 68 14.64 -7.59 3.51
CA ASP A 68 15.68 -8.41 2.90
C ASP A 68 16.29 -9.36 3.95
N TRP A 69 15.52 -10.38 4.33
CA TRP A 69 16.09 -11.47 5.12
C TRP A 69 17.12 -12.27 4.32
N PRO A 70 18.24 -12.66 4.94
CA PRO A 70 19.30 -13.45 4.29
C PRO A 70 18.86 -14.88 3.95
#